data_AF-A0A511DWS2-F1
#
_entry.id   AF-A0A511DWS2-F1
#
_cell.length_a   1.000
_cell.length_b   1.000
_cell.length_c   1.000
_cell.angle_alpha   90.00
_cell.angle_beta   90.00
_cell.angle_gamma   90.00
#
_symmetry.space_group_name_H-M   'P 1'
#
loop_
_entity.id
_entity.type
_entity.pdbx_description
1 polymer ?
#
loop_
_entity_poly.entity_id
_entity_poly.type
_entity_poly.pdbx_seq_one_letter_code
_entity_poly.pdbx_strand_id
1 'polypeptide(L)'
;MMQAKKKDFTQMENPADILQDEISTEPDRPEVMTTGKRNVVRHKAPEQKRSERMGLLVTPATARDIKLIASLKETSVNAIANKLLENYIKSYSKKNPDTLESARKLFK
;
A
#
# COMPACT_ATOMS: atom_id res chain seq x y z
N MET A 1 -0.26 -31.93 -56.13
CA MET A 1 -0.73 -30.98 -55.09
C MET A 1 -0.81 -31.73 -53.76
N MET A 2 0.06 -31.41 -52.80
CA MET A 2 0.02 -32.00 -51.45
C MET A 2 -1.02 -31.22 -50.61
N GLN A 3 -2.06 -31.91 -50.13
CA GLN A 3 -3.02 -31.32 -49.20
C GLN A 3 -2.44 -31.34 -47.77
N ALA A 4 -2.36 -30.19 -47.13
CA ALA A 4 -1.96 -30.08 -45.73
C ALA A 4 -3.07 -30.67 -44.84
N LYS A 5 -2.74 -31.69 -44.02
CA LYS A 5 -3.64 -32.19 -42.98
C LYS A 5 -3.84 -31.09 -41.93
N LYS A 6 -5.08 -30.63 -41.79
CA LYS A 6 -5.50 -29.77 -40.68
C LYS A 6 -5.32 -30.57 -39.38
N LYS A 7 -4.72 -29.94 -38.36
CA LYS A 7 -4.63 -30.53 -37.03
C LYS A 7 -6.01 -30.40 -36.38
N ASP A 8 -6.67 -31.52 -36.14
CA ASP A 8 -7.92 -31.56 -35.38
C ASP A 8 -7.57 -31.47 -33.89
N PHE A 9 -7.93 -30.35 -33.27
CA PHE A 9 -7.71 -30.08 -31.84
C PHE A 9 -8.83 -30.60 -30.94
N THR A 10 -9.72 -31.45 -31.48
CA THR A 10 -10.93 -31.94 -30.79
C THR A 10 -10.61 -32.85 -29.60
N GLN A 11 -9.35 -33.23 -29.38
CA GLN A 11 -8.90 -33.98 -28.21
C GLN A 11 -7.95 -33.20 -27.29
N MET A 12 -7.91 -31.87 -27.42
CA MET A 12 -7.18 -31.03 -26.47
C MET A 12 -8.06 -30.84 -25.23
N GLU A 13 -7.92 -31.73 -24.25
CA GLU A 13 -8.56 -31.61 -22.94
C GLU A 13 -8.19 -30.25 -22.33
N ASN A 14 -9.21 -29.51 -21.87
CA ASN A 14 -9.03 -28.22 -21.25
C ASN A 14 -8.42 -28.43 -19.86
N PRO A 15 -7.23 -27.88 -19.54
CA PRO A 15 -6.64 -28.04 -18.21
C PRO A 15 -7.50 -27.42 -17.09
N ALA A 16 -8.49 -26.59 -17.42
CA ALA A 16 -9.47 -26.08 -16.46
C ALA A 16 -10.55 -27.12 -16.07
N ASP A 17 -10.73 -28.20 -16.83
CA ASP A 17 -11.67 -29.29 -16.46
C ASP A 17 -11.06 -30.17 -15.36
N ILE A 18 -9.74 -30.38 -15.37
CA ILE A 18 -9.00 -31.10 -14.32
C ILE A 18 -9.14 -30.41 -12.95
N LEU A 19 -9.20 -29.07 -12.96
CA LEU A 19 -9.30 -28.27 -11.74
C LEU A 19 -10.72 -28.28 -11.13
N GLN A 20 -11.75 -28.70 -11.86
CA GLN A 20 -13.11 -28.78 -11.33
C GLN A 20 -13.36 -30.07 -10.55
N ASP A 21 -12.73 -31.17 -10.98
CA ASP A 21 -12.88 -32.47 -10.32
C ASP A 21 -12.18 -32.55 -8.96
N GLU A 22 -11.12 -31.75 -8.73
CA GLU A 22 -10.44 -31.70 -7.42
C GLU A 22 -11.18 -30.87 -6.35
N ILE A 23 -12.19 -30.07 -6.73
CA ILE A 23 -12.94 -29.21 -5.79
C ILE A 23 -14.16 -29.92 -5.21
N SER A 24 -14.54 -31.10 -5.73
CA SER A 24 -15.69 -31.87 -5.26
C SER A 24 -15.34 -32.91 -4.19
N THR A 25 -14.44 -32.55 -3.26
CA THR A 25 -14.30 -33.27 -1.99
C THR A 25 -14.74 -32.33 -0.88
N GLU A 26 -15.88 -32.64 -0.24
CA GLU A 26 -16.40 -31.88 0.91
C GLU A 26 -15.30 -31.62 1.94
N PRO A 27 -15.03 -30.36 2.31
CA PRO A 27 -14.24 -30.11 3.50
C PRO A 27 -15.15 -30.40 4.70
N ASP A 28 -14.74 -31.41 5.49
CA ASP A 28 -15.26 -31.67 6.83
C ASP A 28 -15.33 -30.34 7.58
N ARG A 29 -16.54 -29.85 7.84
CA ARG A 29 -16.74 -28.55 8.48
C ARG A 29 -16.31 -28.70 9.94
N PRO A 30 -15.29 -27.96 10.43
CA PRO A 30 -15.05 -27.91 11.86
C PRO A 30 -16.28 -27.27 12.53
N GLU A 31 -16.82 -27.93 13.54
CA GLU A 31 -17.90 -27.39 14.38
C GLU A 31 -17.54 -25.96 14.82
N VAL A 32 -18.44 -25.03 14.50
CA VAL A 32 -18.30 -23.63 14.89
C VAL A 32 -18.39 -23.56 16.41
N MET A 33 -17.24 -23.54 17.08
CA MET A 33 -17.17 -23.15 18.49
C MET A 33 -17.59 -21.69 18.58
N THR A 34 -18.83 -21.46 19.01
CA THR A 34 -19.31 -20.12 19.32
C THR A 34 -18.46 -19.57 20.46
N THR A 35 -17.53 -18.69 20.15
CA THR A 35 -16.83 -17.90 21.17
C THR A 35 -17.89 -17.08 21.91
N GLY A 36 -18.19 -17.46 23.15
CA GLY A 36 -19.05 -16.69 24.04
C GLY A 36 -18.65 -15.22 24.01
N LYS A 37 -19.65 -14.34 24.07
CA LYS A 37 -19.48 -12.88 24.07
C LYS A 37 -18.56 -12.46 25.21
N ARG A 38 -17.25 -12.44 24.97
CA ARG A 38 -16.31 -11.75 25.83
C ARG A 38 -16.66 -10.27 25.71
N ASN A 39 -17.06 -9.68 26.83
CA ASN A 39 -17.11 -8.24 26.99
C ASN A 39 -15.69 -7.71 26.77
N VAL A 40 -15.35 -7.40 25.52
CA VAL A 40 -14.13 -6.68 25.18
C VAL A 40 -14.36 -5.27 25.69
N VAL A 41 -13.75 -4.97 26.84
CA VAL A 41 -13.55 -3.60 27.29
C VAL A 41 -12.86 -2.89 26.12
N ARG A 42 -13.62 -2.04 25.41
CA ARG A 42 -13.06 -1.17 24.38
C ARG A 42 -12.17 -0.17 25.11
N HIS A 43 -10.92 -0.55 25.34
CA HIS A 43 -9.88 0.43 25.56
C HIS A 43 -9.90 1.33 24.32
N LYS A 44 -10.39 2.56 24.47
CA LYS A 44 -10.19 3.60 23.47
C LYS A 44 -8.68 3.72 23.33
N ALA A 45 -8.13 3.09 22.29
CA ALA A 45 -6.77 3.36 21.89
C ALA A 45 -6.64 4.89 21.74
N PRO A 46 -5.53 5.49 22.19
CA PRO A 46 -5.31 6.92 21.97
C PRO A 46 -5.55 7.20 20.47
N GLU A 47 -6.30 8.26 20.16
CA GLU A 47 -6.53 8.68 18.78
C GLU A 47 -5.18 8.79 18.08
N GLN A 48 -4.83 7.77 17.29
CA GLN A 48 -3.70 7.84 16.40
C GLN A 48 -4.06 8.92 15.39
N LYS A 49 -3.46 10.10 15.56
CA LYS A 49 -3.50 11.17 14.56
C LYS A 49 -3.08 10.54 13.24
N ARG A 50 -4.06 10.36 12.35
CA ARG A 50 -3.82 9.76 11.03
C ARG A 50 -2.84 10.66 10.30
N SER A 51 -1.95 10.06 9.53
CA SER A 51 -1.12 10.81 8.59
C SER A 51 -2.01 11.59 7.63
N GLU A 52 -1.67 12.86 7.42
CA GLU A 52 -2.33 13.69 6.42
C GLU A 52 -1.77 13.36 5.03
N ARG A 53 -2.67 13.29 4.04
CA ARG A 53 -2.27 13.08 2.65
C ARG A 53 -2.00 14.45 2.02
N MET A 54 -0.80 14.60 1.46
CA MET A 54 -0.42 15.81 0.72
C MET A 54 0.14 15.41 -0.65
N GLY A 55 -0.34 16.08 -1.70
CA GLY A 55 0.23 16.00 -3.04
C GLY A 55 1.29 17.08 -3.23
N LEU A 56 2.45 16.71 -3.78
CA LEU A 56 3.55 17.63 -4.07
C LEU A 56 3.79 17.66 -5.58
N LEU A 57 3.82 18.86 -6.15
CA LEU A 57 4.27 19.07 -7.51
C LEU A 57 5.78 19.29 -7.49
N VAL A 58 6.51 18.44 -8.23
CA VAL A 58 7.96 18.50 -8.36
C VAL A 58 8.34 18.40 -9.83
N THR A 59 9.54 18.87 -10.17
CA THR A 59 10.04 18.74 -11.54
C THR A 59 10.27 17.26 -11.91
N PRO A 60 10.22 16.89 -13.21
CA PRO A 60 10.50 15.53 -13.64
C PRO A 60 11.92 15.04 -13.30
N ALA A 61 12.90 15.93 -13.21
CA ALA A 61 14.26 15.60 -12.77
C ALA A 61 14.24 15.23 -11.29
N THR A 62 13.68 16.09 -10.43
CA THR A 62 13.57 15.85 -9.00
C THR A 62 12.79 14.57 -8.68
N ALA A 63 11.71 14.29 -9.41
CA ALA A 63 10.95 13.06 -9.23
C ALA A 63 11.79 11.80 -9.53
N ARG A 64 12.64 11.84 -10.55
CA ARG A 64 13.56 10.74 -10.89
C ARG A 64 14.61 10.55 -9.81
N ASP A 65 15.22 11.64 -9.35
CA ASP A 65 16.25 11.59 -8.31
C ASP A 65 15.69 11.04 -6.99
N ILE A 66 14.50 11.48 -6.57
CA ILE A 66 13.85 10.96 -5.36
C ILE A 66 13.58 9.46 -5.49
N LYS A 67 13.10 9.00 -6.65
CA LYS A 67 12.87 7.57 -6.90
C LYS A 67 14.18 6.78 -6.82
N LEU A 68 15.25 7.27 -7.44
CA LEU A 68 16.55 6.62 -7.40
C LEU A 68 17.10 6.53 -5.98
N ILE A 69 17.02 7.62 -5.20
CA ILE A 69 17.44 7.65 -3.80
C ILE A 69 16.60 6.67 -2.96
N ALA A 70 15.29 6.61 -3.19
CA ALA A 70 14.41 5.69 -2.49
C ALA A 70 14.80 4.23 -2.77
N SER A 71 15.08 3.88 -4.02
CA SER A 71 15.59 2.57 -4.41
C SER A 71 16.93 2.24 -3.75
N LEU A 72 17.90 3.17 -3.79
CA LEU A 72 19.23 2.97 -3.19
C LEU A 72 19.19 2.81 -1.67
N LYS A 73 18.20 3.42 -1.01
CA LYS A 73 18.03 3.36 0.46
C LYS A 73 17.01 2.32 0.90
N GLU A 74 16.50 1.50 -0.02
CA GLU A 74 15.48 0.47 0.24
C GLU A 74 14.30 1.03 1.05
N THR A 75 13.82 2.21 0.64
CA THR A 75 12.75 2.93 1.34
C THR A 75 11.73 3.49 0.36
N SER A 76 10.64 4.07 0.90
CA SER A 76 9.59 4.67 0.07
C SER A 76 9.93 6.10 -0.35
N VAL A 77 9.42 6.50 -1.52
CA VAL A 77 9.44 7.90 -1.99
C VAL A 77 8.85 8.84 -0.93
N ASN A 78 7.76 8.43 -0.28
CA ASN A 78 7.12 9.21 0.78
C ASN A 78 8.03 9.40 1.99
N ALA A 79 8.79 8.37 2.39
CA ALA A 79 9.73 8.48 3.51
C ALA A 79 10.86 9.48 3.18
N ILE A 80 11.38 9.46 1.95
CA ILE A 80 12.38 10.45 1.50
C ILE A 80 11.78 11.86 1.49
N ALA A 81 10.60 12.04 0.91
CA ALA A 81 9.92 13.33 0.84
C ALA A 81 9.63 13.90 2.24
N ASN A 82 9.10 13.08 3.15
CA ASN A 82 8.84 13.48 4.53
C ASN A 82 10.13 13.94 5.23
N LYS A 83 11.22 13.20 5.09
CA LYS A 83 12.50 13.57 5.71
C LYS A 83 13.05 14.89 5.16
N LEU A 84 12.93 15.13 3.85
CA LEU A 84 13.33 16.38 3.23
C LEU A 84 12.49 17.56 3.74
N LEU A 85 11.17 17.40 3.79
CA LEU A 85 10.25 18.41 4.30
C LEU A 85 10.50 18.72 5.78
N GLU A 86 10.66 17.70 6.62
CA GLU A 86 10.98 17.88 8.04
C GLU A 86 12.28 18.63 8.24
N ASN A 87 13.32 18.30 7.47
CA ASN A 87 14.61 18.98 7.55
C ASN A 87 14.49 20.45 7.14
N TYR A 88 13.72 20.73 6.08
CA TYR A 88 13.43 22.10 5.67
C TYR A 88 12.69 22.88 6.76
N ILE A 89 11.61 22.34 7.31
CA ILE A 89 10.82 22.97 8.38
C ILE A 89 11.68 23.19 9.62
N LYS A 90 12.48 22.20 10.03
CA LYS A 90 13.40 22.32 11.18
C LYS A 90 14.43 23.42 10.94
N SER A 91 15.01 23.51 9.74
CA SER A 91 15.96 24.56 9.38
C SER A 91 15.30 25.94 9.39
N TYR A 92 14.11 26.06 8.80
CA TYR A 92 13.34 27.30 8.77
C TYR A 92 12.99 27.78 10.18
N SER A 93 12.49 26.88 11.04
CA SER A 93 12.15 27.18 12.43
C SER A 93 13.36 27.64 13.25
N LYS A 94 14.54 27.08 13.01
CA LYS A 94 15.78 27.53 13.68
C LYS A 94 16.18 28.94 13.27
N LYS A 95 15.92 29.32 12.01
CA LYS A 95 16.22 30.67 11.50
C LYS A 95 15.14 31.69 11.87
N ASN A 96 13.90 31.23 12.08
CA ASN A 96 12.70 32.05 12.25
C ASN A 96 11.83 31.51 13.41
N PRO A 97 12.30 31.61 14.67
CA PRO A 97 11.66 30.96 15.81
C PRO A 97 10.22 31.45 16.05
N ASP A 98 10.00 32.77 15.98
CA ASP A 98 8.71 33.35 16.36
C ASP A 98 7.67 33.31 15.22
N THR A 99 8.13 33.15 13.97
CA THR A 99 7.27 33.29 12.79
C THR A 99 6.38 32.07 12.58
N LEU A 100 6.90 30.87 12.81
CA LEU A 100 6.15 29.62 12.63
C LEU A 100 5.09 29.43 13.72
N GLU A 101 5.42 29.76 14.97
CA GLU A 101 4.45 29.67 16.07
C GLU A 101 3.35 30.73 15.91
N SER A 102 3.71 31.96 15.53
CA SER A 102 2.74 33.02 15.25
C SER A 102 1.82 32.66 14.08
N ALA A 103 2.37 32.12 12.98
CA ALA A 103 1.57 31.67 11.85
C ALA A 103 0.60 30.54 12.24
N ARG A 104 1.04 29.58 13.07
CA ARG A 104 0.16 28.51 13.57
C ARG A 104 -0.99 29.01 14.43
N LYS A 105 -0.85 30.16 15.10
CA LYS A 105 -1.93 30.79 15.89
C LYS A 105 -2.94 31.52 14.99
N LEU A 106 -2.49 32.05 13.85
CA LEU A 106 -3.32 32.78 12.89
C LEU A 106 -4.18 31.88 12.00
N PHE A 107 -3.70 30.68 11.66
CA PHE A 107 -4.37 29.77 10.72
C PHE A 107 -5.03 28.55 11.40
N LYS A 108 -5.41 28.68 12.67
CA LYS A 108 -6.00 27.59 13.47
C LYS A 108 -7.52 27.71 13.58
#